data_AF-A0A7L2UYB7-F1
#
_entry.id   AF-A0A7L2UYB7-F1
#
_cell.length_a   1.000
_cell.length_b   1.000
_cell.length_c   1.000
_cell.angle_alpha   90.00
_cell.angle_beta   90.00
_cell.angle_gamma   90.00
#
_symmetry.space_group_name_H-M   'P 1'
#
loop_
_entity.id
_entity.type
_entity.pdbx_description
1 polymer ?
#
loop_
_entity_poly.entity_id
_entity_poly.type
_entity_poly.pdbx_seq_one_letter_code
_entity_poly.pdbx_strand_id
1 'polypeptide(L)'
;ACILCRRAEADPDICGRKTAKKGLCAHTYCLFLASGIFPQESRNGFLVADTRCTIQEAAHKRCFVCGETGATITCRQKGCDRSFHLPCASEGECVTQFFGLY
;
A
#
# COMPACT_ATOMS: atom_id res chain seq x y z
N ALA A 1 -9.06 -10.66 1.34
CA ALA A 1 -7.69 -10.35 0.87
C ALA A 1 -7.29 -8.95 1.33
N CYS A 2 -5.99 -8.59 1.29
CA CYS A 2 -5.58 -7.20 1.50
C CYS A 2 -6.15 -6.31 0.40
N ILE A 3 -6.80 -5.21 0.76
CA ILE A 3 -7.45 -4.28 -0.19
C ILE A 3 -6.44 -3.50 -1.04
N LEU A 4 -5.20 -3.36 -0.56
CA LEU A 4 -4.15 -2.56 -1.21
C LEU A 4 -3.28 -3.38 -2.17
N CYS A 5 -2.92 -4.61 -1.80
CA CYS A 5 -2.14 -5.48 -2.69
C CYS A 5 -2.96 -6.59 -3.35
N ARG A 6 -4.28 -6.66 -3.06
CA ARG A 6 -5.23 -7.69 -3.55
C ARG A 6 -4.86 -9.14 -3.23
N ARG A 7 -3.71 -9.41 -2.59
CA ARG A 7 -3.27 -10.75 -2.18
C ARG A 7 -3.90 -11.17 -0.85
N ALA A 8 -4.36 -12.43 -0.78
CA ALA A 8 -4.92 -13.01 0.44
C ALA A 8 -3.81 -13.37 1.43
N GLU A 9 -2.73 -13.95 0.90
CA GLU A 9 -1.48 -14.23 1.58
C GLU A 9 -0.36 -13.47 0.86
N ALA A 10 0.51 -12.85 1.64
CA ALA A 10 1.72 -12.22 1.18
C ALA A 10 2.78 -12.46 2.25
N ASP A 11 4.04 -12.47 1.82
CA ASP A 11 5.16 -12.62 2.74
C ASP A 11 5.07 -11.59 3.88
N PRO A 12 4.97 -12.02 5.15
CA PRO A 12 4.86 -11.12 6.28
C PRO A 12 6.10 -10.25 6.48
N ASP A 13 7.27 -10.65 5.97
CA ASP A 13 8.48 -9.84 6.01
C ASP A 13 8.42 -8.69 4.99
N ILE A 14 7.74 -8.91 3.85
CA ILE A 14 7.55 -7.89 2.80
C ILE A 14 6.36 -6.98 3.11
N CYS A 15 5.22 -7.56 3.49
CA CYS A 15 3.96 -6.84 3.63
C CYS A 15 3.63 -6.45 5.08
N GLY A 16 4.24 -7.12 6.05
CA GLY A 16 3.92 -6.94 7.46
C GLY A 16 2.64 -7.65 7.87
N ARG A 17 2.27 -7.49 9.14
CA ARG A 17 1.05 -8.09 9.70
C ARG A 17 -0.19 -7.59 8.97
N LYS A 18 -1.12 -8.50 8.72
CA LYS A 18 -2.46 -8.18 8.21
C LYS A 18 -3.36 -7.70 9.34
N THR A 19 -3.95 -6.51 9.20
CA THR A 19 -4.95 -5.99 10.13
C THR A 19 -6.29 -5.83 9.44
N ALA A 20 -7.37 -6.06 10.19
CA ALA A 20 -8.74 -5.87 9.74
C ALA A 20 -9.43 -4.83 10.62
N LYS A 21 -10.09 -3.85 10.01
CA LYS A 21 -10.81 -2.78 10.71
C LYS A 21 -12.04 -2.37 9.89
N LYS A 22 -13.23 -2.40 10.51
CA LYS A 22 -14.52 -2.04 9.89
C LYS A 22 -14.76 -2.70 8.51
N GLY A 23 -14.43 -3.98 8.36
CA GLY A 23 -14.61 -4.73 7.11
C GLY A 23 -13.53 -4.50 6.04
N LEU A 24 -12.59 -3.58 6.27
CA LEU A 24 -11.40 -3.41 5.45
C LEU A 24 -10.26 -4.24 6.01
N CYS A 25 -9.47 -4.85 5.13
CA CYS A 25 -8.31 -5.62 5.52
C CYS A 25 -7.09 -5.15 4.74
N ALA A 26 -6.01 -4.79 5.43
CA ALA A 26 -4.79 -4.31 4.79
C ALA A 26 -3.55 -4.78 5.57
N HIS A 27 -2.42 -4.93 4.88
CA HIS A 27 -1.15 -5.19 5.56
C HIS A 27 -0.53 -3.90 6.08
N THR A 28 0.18 -3.99 7.20
CA THR A 28 0.81 -2.85 7.88
C THR A 28 1.69 -2.05 6.92
N TYR A 29 2.63 -2.68 6.21
CA TYR A 29 3.53 -1.95 5.30
C TYR A 29 2.83 -1.48 4.03
N CYS A 30 1.78 -2.20 3.57
CA CYS A 30 0.95 -1.70 2.46
C CYS A 30 0.27 -0.39 2.84
N LEU A 31 -0.20 -0.25 4.08
CA LEU A 31 -0.80 0.99 4.58
C LEU A 31 0.23 2.11 4.68
N PHE A 32 1.39 1.85 5.28
CA PHE A 32 2.44 2.85 5.46
C PHE A 32 3.00 3.40 4.14
N LEU A 33 3.12 2.55 3.12
CA LEU A 33 3.70 2.91 1.83
C LEU A 33 2.65 3.37 0.80
N ALA A 34 1.37 3.27 1.12
CA ALA A 34 0.33 3.83 0.28
C ALA A 34 0.47 5.35 0.22
N SER A 35 0.56 5.89 -1.00
CA SER A 35 0.63 7.34 -1.20
C SER A 35 -0.64 7.98 -0.63
N GLY A 36 -0.53 8.68 0.50
CA GLY A 36 -1.62 9.44 1.11
C GLY A 36 -2.25 8.84 2.38
N ILE A 37 -1.79 7.70 2.89
CA ILE A 37 -2.24 7.20 4.21
C ILE A 37 -1.23 7.63 5.28
N PHE A 38 -1.54 8.69 6.01
CA PHE A 38 -0.78 9.06 7.20
C PHE A 38 -1.33 8.31 8.42
N PRO A 39 -0.51 7.54 9.15
CA PRO A 39 -0.91 6.99 10.43
C PRO A 39 -1.14 8.16 11.39
N GLN A 40 -2.36 8.29 11.92
CA GLN A 40 -2.59 9.22 13.02
C GLN A 40 -1.88 8.68 14.28
N GLU A 41 -1.06 9.52 14.92
CA GLU A 41 -0.20 9.16 16.08
C GLU A 41 -0.94 8.53 17.26
N SER A 42 -2.27 8.61 17.33
CA SER A 42 -3.01 8.36 18.58
C SER A 42 -3.73 7.02 18.74
N ARG A 43 -3.74 6.10 17.75
CA ARG A 43 -4.39 4.77 17.96
C ARG A 43 -4.16 3.76 16.83
N ASN A 44 -3.04 3.01 16.85
CA ASN A 44 -2.82 1.71 16.17
C ASN A 44 -3.60 1.40 14.87
N GLY A 45 -3.85 2.36 14.00
CA GLY A 45 -4.80 2.15 12.92
C GLY A 45 -5.08 3.37 12.07
N PHE A 46 -5.20 3.08 10.78
CA PHE A 46 -5.56 4.02 9.74
C PHE A 46 -6.99 4.58 9.92
N LEU A 47 -7.18 5.80 9.40
CA LEU A 47 -8.49 6.38 9.14
C LEU A 47 -9.10 5.63 7.95
N VAL A 48 -10.23 4.95 8.20
CA VAL A 48 -10.97 4.19 7.18
C VAL A 48 -11.39 5.11 6.02
N ALA A 49 -11.65 6.38 6.30
CA ALA A 49 -11.96 7.40 5.28
C ALA A 49 -10.76 7.63 4.35
N ASP A 50 -9.58 7.93 4.90
CA ASP A 50 -8.35 8.17 4.13
C ASP A 50 -7.97 6.95 3.30
N THR A 51 -8.06 5.76 3.89
CA THR A 51 -7.80 4.50 3.17
C THR A 51 -8.77 4.29 2.00
N ARG A 52 -10.06 4.61 2.17
CA ARG A 52 -11.04 4.50 1.09
C ARG A 52 -10.77 5.51 -0.03
N CYS A 53 -10.36 6.74 0.33
CA CYS A 53 -9.98 7.76 -0.64
C CYS A 53 -8.75 7.30 -1.46
N THR A 54 -7.69 6.86 -0.78
CA THR A 54 -6.49 6.34 -1.44
C THR A 54 -6.79 5.14 -2.33
N ILE A 55 -7.70 4.25 -1.93
CA ILE A 55 -8.15 3.13 -2.77
C ILE A 55 -8.88 3.64 -4.01
N GLN A 56 -9.74 4.64 -3.89
CA GLN A 56 -10.44 5.24 -5.04
C GLN A 56 -9.44 5.88 -6.01
N GLU A 57 -8.45 6.61 -5.50
CA GLU A 57 -7.37 7.17 -6.34
C GLU A 57 -6.54 6.07 -7.00
N ALA A 58 -6.22 5.02 -6.26
CA ALA A 58 -5.44 3.90 -6.77
C ALA A 58 -6.24 2.99 -7.73
N ALA A 59 -7.57 3.06 -7.75
CA ALA A 59 -8.40 2.26 -8.65
C ALA A 59 -8.11 2.53 -10.13
N HIS A 60 -7.53 3.70 -10.44
CA HIS A 60 -7.13 4.08 -11.79
C HIS A 60 -5.63 3.84 -12.05
N LYS A 61 -4.85 3.56 -11.01
CA LYS A 61 -3.39 3.32 -11.09
C LYS A 61 -3.12 1.85 -11.36
N ARG A 62 -2.43 1.56 -12.46
CA ARG A 62 -2.02 0.21 -12.86
C ARG A 62 -0.67 -0.14 -12.27
N CYS A 63 -0.54 -1.35 -11.75
CA CYS A 63 0.72 -1.89 -11.31
C CYS A 63 1.63 -2.14 -12.51
N PHE A 64 2.85 -1.61 -12.46
CA PHE A 64 3.83 -1.79 -13.53
C PHE A 64 4.28 -3.25 -13.72
N VAL A 65 4.22 -4.07 -12.67
CA VAL A 65 4.67 -5.48 -12.71
C VAL A 65 3.54 -6.42 -13.12
N CYS A 66 2.40 -6.37 -12.44
CA CYS A 66 1.30 -7.32 -12.70
C CYS A 66 0.21 -6.77 -13.63
N GLY A 67 0.24 -5.50 -14.01
CA GLY A 67 -0.73 -4.87 -14.92
C GLY A 67 -2.11 -4.56 -14.31
N GLU A 68 -2.44 -5.12 -13.14
CA GLU A 68 -3.71 -4.92 -12.44
C GLU A 68 -3.86 -3.51 -11.85
N THR A 69 -5.09 -3.04 -11.71
CA THR A 69 -5.41 -1.75 -11.08
C THR A 69 -5.47 -1.84 -9.55
N GLY A 70 -5.36 -0.70 -8.86
CA GLY A 70 -5.36 -0.64 -7.40
C GLY A 70 -3.96 -0.45 -6.80
N ALA A 71 -2.97 -0.09 -7.62
CA ALA A 71 -1.60 0.11 -7.18
C ALA A 71 -1.46 1.40 -6.35
N THR A 72 -1.27 1.26 -5.04
CA THR A 72 -1.27 2.38 -4.10
C THR A 72 0.11 3.00 -3.86
N ILE A 73 1.19 2.34 -4.28
CA ILE A 73 2.56 2.83 -4.11
C ILE A 73 3.00 3.48 -5.41
N THR A 74 3.24 4.79 -5.41
CA THR A 74 3.74 5.51 -6.59
C THR A 74 5.23 5.79 -6.46
N CYS A 75 5.98 5.70 -7.55
CA CYS A 75 7.37 6.10 -7.57
C CYS A 75 7.52 7.57 -7.16
N ARG A 76 8.49 7.88 -6.29
CA ARG A 76 8.76 9.26 -5.83
C ARG A 76 9.55 10.10 -6.84
N GLN A 77 10.19 9.46 -7.82
CA GLN A 77 10.99 10.14 -8.83
C GLN A 77 10.12 11.09 -9.64
N LYS A 78 10.54 12.36 -9.76
CA LYS A 78 9.84 13.35 -10.58
C LYS A 78 9.77 12.87 -12.04
N GLY A 79 8.56 12.88 -12.60
CA GLY A 79 8.30 12.41 -13.97
C GLY A 79 8.14 10.89 -14.11
N CYS A 80 8.09 10.14 -13.01
CA CYS A 80 7.82 8.71 -13.03
C CYS A 80 6.38 8.43 -12.58
N ASP A 81 5.54 7.99 -13.52
CA ASP A 81 4.12 7.68 -13.23
C ASP A 81 3.90 6.20 -12.85
N ARG A 82 4.98 5.47 -12.58
CA ARG A 82 4.90 4.05 -12.24
C ARG A 82 4.28 3.86 -10.86
N SER A 83 3.30 2.96 -10.81
CA SER A 83 2.62 2.55 -9.59
C SER A 83 2.83 1.05 -9.36
N PHE A 84 2.86 0.65 -8.09
CA PHE A 84 3.14 -0.72 -7.67
C PHE A 84 2.20 -1.14 -6.53
N HIS A 85 1.88 -2.43 -6.47
CA HIS A 85 1.52 -3.07 -5.21
C HIS A 85 2.80 -3.28 -4.39
N LEU A 86 2.70 -3.32 -3.06
CA LEU A 86 3.89 -3.60 -2.23
C LEU A 86 4.68 -4.85 -2.62
N PRO A 87 4.08 -6.05 -2.75
CA PRO A 87 4.85 -7.22 -3.18
C PRO A 87 5.44 -7.05 -4.58
N CYS A 88 4.70 -6.40 -5.49
CA CYS A 88 5.17 -6.11 -6.83
C CYS A 88 6.29 -5.07 -6.86
N ALA A 89 6.39 -4.19 -5.88
CA ALA A 89 7.48 -3.23 -5.80
C ALA A 89 8.81 -3.97 -5.59
N SER A 90 8.82 -4.97 -4.71
CA SER A 90 9.98 -5.85 -4.50
C SER A 90 10.35 -6.64 -5.75
N GLU A 91 9.35 -7.11 -6.50
CA GLU A 91 9.57 -7.85 -7.77
C GLU A 91 10.04 -6.92 -8.91
N GLY A 92 9.58 -5.66 -8.93
CA GLY A 92 9.83 -4.69 -10.00
C GLY A 92 11.02 -3.76 -9.75
N GLU A 93 11.97 -4.17 -8.91
CA GLU A 93 13.17 -3.41 -8.52
C GLU A 93 12.86 -2.01 -7.95
N CYS A 94 11.64 -1.81 -7.45
CA CYS A 94 11.25 -0.56 -6.79
C CYS A 94 11.69 -0.62 -5.34
N VAL A 95 12.62 0.26 -4.97
CA VAL A 95 13.09 0.38 -3.59
C VAL A 95 12.02 1.06 -2.74
N THR A 96 11.37 0.29 -1.86
CA THR A 96 10.47 0.82 -0.83
C THR A 96 11.20 0.88 0.51
N GLN A 97 11.47 2.09 1.00
CA GLN A 97 12.06 2.30 2.32
C GLN A 97 11.03 2.91 3.27
N PHE A 98 10.82 2.25 4.41
CA PHE A 98 10.08 2.79 5.53
C PHE A 98 11.07 2.97 6.68
N PHE A 99 11.35 4.22 7.05
CA PHE A 99 12.08 4.54 8.26
C PHE A 99 11.05 4.58 9.38
N GLY A 100 11.13 3.62 10.32
CA GLY A 100 10.19 3.53 11.44
C GLY A 100 10.06 4.85 12.20
N LEU A 101 8.93 5.05 12.88
CA LEU A 101 8.77 6.14 13.83
C LEU A 101 9.66 5.82 15.05
N TYR A 102 10.74 6.58 15.19
CA TYR A 102 11.64 6.54 16.35
C TYR A 102 10.96 7.13 17.59
#